data_AF-A0A8J4XJK1-F1
#
_entry.id   AF-A0A8J4XJK1-F1
#
_cell.length_a   1.000
_cell.length_b   1.000
_cell.length_c   1.000
_cell.angle_alpha   90.00
_cell.angle_beta   90.00
_cell.angle_gamma   90.00
#
_symmetry.space_group_name_H-M   'P 1'
#
loop_
_entity.id
_entity.type
_entity.pdbx_description
1 polymer ?
#
loop_
_entity_poly.entity_id
_entity_poly.type
_entity_poly.pdbx_seq_one_letter_code
_entity_poly.pdbx_strand_id
1 'polypeptide(L)' 'MDKNIRESGSPKPVMVFIHGGSYMEGTGNMFDGSILASYGNVIVITLNYRLGVLGHMNI' A
#
# COMPACT_ATOMS: atom_id res chain seq x y z
N MET A 1 -27.34 -6.69 8.12
CA MET A 1 -26.55 -7.05 6.93
C MET A 1 -25.09 -6.73 7.22
N ASP A 2 -24.47 -7.56 8.05
CA ASP A 2 -23.04 -7.57 8.31
C ASP A 2 -22.36 -8.40 7.22
N LYS A 3 -21.64 -7.74 6.32
CA LYS A 3 -20.86 -8.47 5.31
C LYS A 3 -19.70 -9.16 6.03
N ASN A 4 -19.79 -10.48 6.18
CA ASN A 4 -18.71 -11.28 6.73
C ASN A 4 -17.54 -11.24 5.74
N ILE A 5 -16.41 -10.70 6.19
CA ILE A 5 -15.16 -10.56 5.42
C ILE A 5 -14.67 -11.89 4.81
N ARG A 6 -15.18 -13.03 5.30
CA ARG A 6 -14.83 -14.39 4.85
C ARG A 6 -15.66 -14.88 3.66
N GLU A 7 -16.69 -14.16 3.20
CA GLU A 7 -17.44 -14.54 2.01
C GLU A 7 -16.59 -14.36 0.75
N SER A 8 -16.35 -15.46 0.03
CA SER A 8 -15.51 -15.55 -1.17
C SER A 8 -16.02 -14.76 -2.39
N GLY A 9 -17.14 -14.05 -2.26
CA GLY A 9 -17.70 -13.14 -3.28
C GLY A 9 -17.77 -11.68 -2.87
N SER A 10 -17.38 -11.33 -1.63
CA SER A 10 -17.40 -9.96 -1.15
C SER A 10 -16.07 -9.23 -1.47
N PRO A 11 -16.10 -7.95 -1.89
CA PRO A 11 -14.88 -7.19 -2.13
C PRO A 11 -14.03 -7.10 -0.87
N LYS A 12 -12.75 -7.47 -0.96
CA LYS A 12 -11.80 -7.32 0.15
C LYS A 12 -11.44 -5.84 0.35
N PRO A 13 -11.25 -5.37 1.59
CA PRO A 13 -10.70 -4.05 1.83
C PRO A 13 -9.29 -3.92 1.24
N VAL A 14 -8.98 -2.73 0.72
CA VAL A 14 -7.68 -2.42 0.11
C VAL A 14 -6.92 -1.46 1.00
N MET A 15 -5.70 -1.84 1.35
CA MET A 15 -4.77 -1.01 2.11
C MET A 15 -3.62 -0.60 1.19
N VAL A 16 -3.45 0.71 1.02
CA VAL A 16 -2.39 1.29 0.19
C VAL A 16 -1.34 1.90 1.10
N PHE A 17 -0.10 1.42 0.99
CA PHE A 17 1.04 1.90 1.74
C PHE A 17 1.93 2.78 0.86
N ILE A 18 2.13 4.01 1.29
CA ILE A 18 3.02 4.99 0.67
C ILE A 18 4.25 5.11 1.58
N HIS A 19 5.43 4.78 1.06
CA HIS A 19 6.64 4.90 1.84
C HIS A 19 6.99 6.36 2.15
N GLY A 20 7.57 6.58 3.33
CA GLY A 20 8.12 7.88 3.72
C GLY A 20 9.44 8.20 2.99
N GLY A 21 10.31 8.97 3.65
CA GLY A 21 11.59 9.43 3.09
C GLY A 21 11.54 10.85 2.53
N SER A 22 10.62 11.69 3.02
CA SER A 22 10.53 13.13 2.75
C SER A 22 10.58 13.49 1.26
N TYR A 23 10.01 12.64 0.40
CA TYR A 23 10.02 12.78 -1.06
C TYR A 23 11.40 12.71 -1.74
N MET A 24 12.44 12.36 -0.99
CA MET A 24 13.83 12.32 -1.46
C MET A 24 14.38 10.90 -1.54
N GLU A 25 13.89 10.00 -0.69
CA GLU A 25 14.35 8.62 -0.59
C GLU A 25 13.21 7.64 -0.26
N GLY A 26 13.49 6.35 -0.31
CA GLY A 26 12.56 5.29 0.05
C GLY A 26 12.13 4.39 -1.11
N THR A 27 11.48 3.28 -0.78
CA THR A 27 10.97 2.30 -1.75
C THR A 27 9.77 1.53 -1.17
N GLY A 28 8.83 1.16 -2.03
CA GLY A 28 7.70 0.29 -1.69
C GLY A 28 8.12 -1.11 -1.21
N ASN A 29 9.32 -1.58 -1.54
CA ASN A 29 9.83 -2.87 -1.07
C ASN A 29 10.35 -2.86 0.38
N MET A 30 10.42 -1.69 1.01
CA MET A 30 10.85 -1.57 2.41
C MET A 30 9.83 -2.16 3.38
N PHE A 31 8.58 -2.33 2.94
CA PHE A 31 7.49 -2.87 3.75
C PHE A 31 7.03 -4.23 3.23
N ASP A 32 7.14 -5.27 4.06
CA ASP A 32 6.54 -6.58 3.78
C ASP A 32 5.09 -6.63 4.26
N GLY A 33 4.16 -6.63 3.29
CA GLY A 33 2.72 -6.71 3.52
C GLY A 33 2.17 -8.12 3.76
N SER A 34 3.01 -9.17 3.73
CA SER A 34 2.58 -10.58 3.76
C SER A 34 1.71 -10.93 4.97
N ILE A 35 2.11 -10.48 6.16
CA ILE A 35 1.37 -10.70 7.41
C ILE A 35 0.03 -9.98 7.40
N LEU A 36 0.00 -8.71 6.96
CA LEU A 36 -1.25 -7.96 6.87
C LEU A 36 -2.22 -8.57 5.85
N ALA A 37 -1.73 -9.00 4.69
CA ALA A 37 -2.55 -9.64 3.67
C ALA A 37 -3.13 -10.97 4.16
N SER A 38 -2.31 -11.78 4.84
CA SER A 38 -2.69 -13.12 5.30
C SER A 38 -3.65 -13.08 6.49
N TYR A 39 -3.32 -12.32 7.53
CA TYR A 39 -4.09 -12.30 8.78
C TYR A 39 -5.23 -11.28 8.76
N GLY A 40 -5.05 -10.15 8.07
CA GLY A 40 -6.07 -9.09 7.99
C GLY A 40 -7.16 -9.36 6.95
N ASN A 41 -6.98 -10.36 6.08
CA ASN A 41 -7.82 -10.60 4.91
C ASN A 41 -8.07 -9.34 4.07
N VAL A 42 -6.99 -8.58 3.83
CA VAL A 42 -6.97 -7.35 3.04
C VAL A 42 -6.05 -7.51 1.84
N ILE A 43 -6.27 -6.70 0.81
CA ILE A 43 -5.31 -6.54 -0.29
C ILE A 43 -4.34 -5.44 0.13
N VAL A 44 -3.05 -5.76 0.20
CA VAL A 44 -2.01 -4.78 0.53
C VAL A 44 -1.28 -4.38 -0.74
N ILE A 45 -1.19 -3.08 -1.00
CA ILE A 45 -0.47 -2.50 -2.14
C ILE A 45 0.62 -1.61 -1.60
N THR A 46 1.88 -1.91 -1.91
CA THR A 46 3.00 -0.98 -1.75
C THR A 46 3.31 -0.37 -3.11
N LEU A 47 3.62 0.91 -3.15
CA LEU A 47 3.91 1.61 -4.41
C LEU A 47 5.23 2.40 -4.32
N ASN A 48 5.89 2.53 -5.45
CA ASN A 48 7.00 3.45 -5.64
C ASN A 48 6.47 4.71 -6.33
N TYR A 49 6.99 5.87 -5.93
CA TYR A 49 6.75 7.15 -6.58
C TYR A 49 8.08 7.83 -6.92
N ARG A 50 8.05 8.82 -7.82
CA ARG A 50 9.28 9.53 -8.21
C ARG A 50 9.77 10.41 -7.06
N LEU A 51 11.09 10.43 -6.87
CA LEU A 51 11.76 11.11 -5.77
C LEU A 51 12.61 12.27 -6.27
N GLY A 52 12.91 13.22 -5.37
CA GLY A 52 13.72 14.40 -5.66
C GLY A 52 13.21 15.20 -6.85
N VAL A 53 14.14 15.73 -7.65
CA VAL A 53 13.84 16.53 -8.85
C VAL A 53 12.94 15.79 -9.84
N LEU A 54 13.06 14.47 -9.93
CA LEU A 54 12.25 13.65 -10.85
C LEU A 54 10.77 13.56 -10.45
N GLY A 55 10.45 13.85 -9.19
CA GLY A 55 9.09 13.80 -8.65
C GLY A 55 8.51 15.15 -8.23
N HIS A 56 9.35 16.12 -7.86
CA HIS A 56 8.92 17.32 -7.14
C HIS A 56 9.54 18.63 -7.67
N MET A 57 10.16 18.62 -8.85
CA MET A 57 10.53 19.86 -9.52
C MET A 57 9.26 20.54 -10.06
N ASN A 58 8.91 21.68 -9.49
CA ASN A 58 7.89 22.57 -10.03
C ASN A 58 8.62 23.76 -10.67
N ILE A 59 8.40 23.98 -11.97
CA ILE A 59 8.93 25.13 -12.72
C ILE A 59 7.95 26.29 -12.66
#